data_AF-A0A3D3NFL4-F1
#
_entry.id   AF-A0A3D3NFL4-F1
#
_cell.length_a   1.000
_cell.length_b   1.000
_cell.length_c   1.000
_cell.angle_alpha   90.00
_cell.angle_beta   90.00
_cell.angle_gamma   90.00
#
_symmetry.space_group_name_H-M   'P 1'
#
loop_
_entity.id
_entity.type
_entity.pdbx_description
1 polymer ?
#
loop_
_entity_poly.entity_id
_entity_poly.type
_entity_poly.pdbx_seq_one_letter_code
_entity_poly.pdbx_strand_id
1 'polypeptide(L)'
;MSKLVYLSSTLADLAPFRDEAMKALLKAGYRVKDSYRASPQPPAAQCLSDVREADIYLGIFAGRYGYCPEGYGGKSITELEYREAVRSGKPCFLFIRPLEDIAGKDLDSAKGEYDADRKLRALREELQTRHTCALVGSPTDLALSITQALPRVDEDRLPDLRRGGMFNEAAPHPGQLNIGLLVVGVRGCDDAALERLCGALPADWQAGSALFAPEPGMAGTDRLAVDRSLSRARCVALLVSPPGLARLRENTTAGDGLSRMLAARLGGYALLLDGVQAADLPASWPPATASFRVGEWLAAGGTAVGGEIAHLIAAFPGAAPAHRDIDNPHLVGLAYSVLAMTRDEARAIAERPELVRDELGRKPYEFLQSVIAGLSSKGDWVSFYGTCRHDWQPFGGGSVKALLEELVATINEQRVVPKRDQSALLGNHIRLRYYPFEPDAFRQDAPDWPLLAAMRGRGCLVLVDELSTLHPALHGKGNVFLSDPAVTVATLSGLDPAVCSLESLVDSPLRIDMLVDRFSNKLDPRCELAINSRARARRWLRQSLPEALAGSEAQGADPNRREEFRKGLLGGL
;
A
#
# COMPACT_ATOMS: atom_id res chain seq x y z
N MET A 1 10.83 -20.59 35.07
CA MET A 1 12.06 -21.45 35.05
C MET A 1 13.09 -20.80 34.12
N SER A 2 14.39 -20.84 34.44
CA SER A 2 15.42 -20.25 33.55
C SER A 2 15.45 -20.95 32.19
N LYS A 3 15.21 -20.18 31.11
CA LYS A 3 15.13 -20.67 29.72
C LYS A 3 16.50 -21.10 29.21
N LEU A 4 16.51 -22.14 28.39
CA LEU A 4 17.68 -22.71 27.73
C LEU A 4 17.88 -22.10 26.34
N VAL A 5 19.04 -21.48 26.11
CA VAL A 5 19.45 -20.90 24.83
C VAL A 5 20.48 -21.81 24.16
N TYR A 6 20.23 -22.20 22.92
CA TYR A 6 21.24 -22.86 22.08
C TYR A 6 22.08 -21.81 21.35
N LEU A 7 23.40 -21.79 21.59
CA LEU A 7 24.31 -20.81 21.02
C LEU A 7 25.11 -21.41 19.83
N SER A 8 24.63 -21.14 18.62
CA SER A 8 25.25 -21.54 17.35
C SER A 8 26.18 -20.44 16.80
N SER A 9 27.41 -20.83 16.46
CA SER A 9 28.37 -20.00 15.73
C SER A 9 29.49 -20.88 15.19
N THR A 10 30.22 -20.40 14.19
CA THR A 10 31.58 -20.91 13.93
C THR A 10 32.52 -20.51 15.07
N LEU A 11 33.64 -21.24 15.23
CA LEU A 11 34.62 -20.98 16.30
C LEU A 11 35.77 -20.10 15.82
N ALA A 12 36.34 -20.43 14.66
CA ALA A 12 37.66 -19.95 14.27
C ALA A 12 37.72 -18.44 13.97
N ASP A 13 36.62 -17.85 13.52
CA ASP A 13 36.46 -16.41 13.21
C ASP A 13 35.67 -15.64 14.28
N LEU A 14 35.00 -16.34 15.20
CA LEU A 14 34.02 -15.77 16.12
C LEU A 14 34.29 -16.05 17.61
N ALA A 15 35.42 -16.66 17.99
CA ALA A 15 35.71 -16.97 19.39
C ALA A 15 35.50 -15.78 20.36
N PRO A 16 35.99 -14.55 20.09
CA PRO A 16 35.75 -13.41 20.99
C PRO A 16 34.26 -13.00 21.08
N PHE A 17 33.51 -13.11 19.98
CA PHE A 17 32.08 -12.80 19.94
C PHE A 17 31.28 -13.84 20.73
N ARG A 18 31.68 -15.12 20.60
CA ARG A 18 31.07 -16.24 21.29
C ARG A 18 31.23 -16.14 22.81
N ASP A 19 32.42 -15.78 23.28
CA ASP A 19 32.70 -15.61 24.71
C ASP A 19 31.85 -14.49 25.33
N GLU A 20 31.75 -13.35 24.64
CA GLU A 20 30.92 -12.23 25.10
C GLU A 20 29.41 -12.54 25.04
N ALA A 21 28.95 -13.26 24.01
CA ALA A 21 27.57 -13.74 23.94
C ALA A 21 27.24 -14.68 25.10
N MET A 22 28.13 -15.63 25.41
CA MET A 22 27.99 -16.55 26.54
C MET A 22 27.88 -15.79 27.86
N LYS A 23 28.79 -14.83 28.11
CA LYS A 23 28.76 -13.98 29.32
C LYS A 23 27.46 -13.17 29.42
N ALA A 24 27.02 -12.56 28.32
CA ALA A 24 25.80 -11.77 28.26
C ALA A 24 24.56 -12.61 28.59
N LEU A 25 24.44 -13.80 28.00
CA LEU A 25 23.33 -14.72 28.25
C LEU A 25 23.29 -15.22 29.71
N LEU A 26 24.44 -15.62 30.24
CA LEU A 26 24.55 -16.07 31.64
C LEU A 26 24.23 -14.93 32.62
N LYS A 27 24.72 -13.71 32.35
CA LYS A 27 24.42 -12.51 33.15
C LYS A 27 22.93 -12.15 33.10
N ALA A 28 22.26 -12.40 31.98
CA ALA A 28 20.82 -12.21 31.81
C ALA A 28 19.97 -13.36 32.38
N GLY A 29 20.57 -14.35 33.04
CA GLY A 29 19.84 -15.42 33.74
C GLY A 29 19.43 -16.61 32.86
N TYR A 30 19.95 -16.71 31.64
CA TYR A 30 19.71 -17.85 30.75
C TYR A 30 20.68 -19.00 31.02
N ARG A 31 20.23 -20.24 30.80
CA ARG A 31 21.11 -21.40 30.66
C ARG A 31 21.55 -21.48 29.20
N VAL A 32 22.81 -21.79 28.93
CA VAL A 32 23.33 -21.87 27.55
C VAL A 32 23.83 -23.28 27.25
N LYS A 33 23.43 -23.82 26.10
CA LYS A 33 23.92 -25.07 25.53
C LYS A 33 24.65 -24.79 24.23
N ASP A 34 25.74 -25.52 23.98
CA ASP A 34 26.51 -25.38 22.75
C ASP A 34 27.18 -26.67 22.26
N SER A 35 27.56 -26.63 20.98
CA SER A 35 28.11 -27.73 20.18
C SER A 35 29.56 -28.13 20.52
N TYR A 36 30.17 -27.57 21.57
CA TYR A 36 31.62 -27.69 21.84
C TYR A 36 31.97 -28.57 23.04
N ARG A 37 31.00 -29.31 23.59
CA ARG A 37 31.22 -30.28 24.67
C ARG A 37 31.37 -31.70 24.10
N ALA A 38 32.26 -32.50 24.68
CA ALA A 38 32.45 -33.89 24.27
C ALA A 38 31.15 -34.70 24.48
N SER A 39 30.75 -35.46 23.46
CA SER A 39 29.58 -36.36 23.48
C SER A 39 29.92 -37.69 22.81
N PRO A 40 29.33 -38.82 23.24
CA PRO A 40 29.45 -40.11 22.57
C PRO A 40 28.64 -40.20 21.25
N GLN A 41 27.81 -39.21 20.92
CA GLN A 41 27.00 -39.17 19.69
C GLN A 41 27.75 -38.49 18.53
N PRO A 42 27.42 -38.81 17.25
CA PRO A 42 27.93 -38.08 16.10
C PRO A 42 27.64 -36.57 16.22
N PRO A 43 28.60 -35.67 15.94
CA PRO A 43 28.48 -34.24 16.22
C PRO A 43 27.20 -33.59 15.66
N ALA A 44 26.84 -33.91 14.42
CA ALA A 44 25.63 -33.38 13.78
C ALA A 44 24.34 -33.83 14.49
N ALA A 45 24.25 -35.11 14.88
CA ALA A 45 23.05 -35.64 15.53
C ALA A 45 22.82 -35.02 16.92
N GLN A 46 23.91 -34.84 17.68
CA GLN A 46 23.87 -34.20 19.00
C GLN A 46 23.41 -32.74 18.89
N CYS A 47 24.04 -31.95 18.00
CA CYS A 47 23.70 -30.53 17.83
C CYS A 47 22.22 -30.35 17.47
N LEU A 48 21.68 -31.20 16.59
CA LEU A 48 20.27 -31.16 16.22
C LEU A 48 19.34 -31.54 17.38
N SER A 49 19.72 -32.51 18.22
CA SER A 49 18.98 -32.84 19.45
C SER A 49 18.98 -31.66 20.43
N ASP A 50 20.13 -31.03 20.60
CA ASP A 50 20.33 -29.92 21.52
C ASP A 50 19.52 -28.69 21.12
N VAL A 51 19.43 -28.41 19.82
CA VAL A 51 18.54 -27.37 19.27
C VAL A 51 17.08 -27.67 19.57
N ARG A 52 16.64 -28.94 19.46
CA ARG A 52 15.26 -29.34 19.79
C ARG A 52 14.93 -29.18 21.27
N GLU A 53 15.89 -29.40 22.14
CA GLU A 53 15.75 -29.28 23.60
C GLU A 53 15.75 -27.83 24.10
N ALA A 54 16.40 -26.92 23.37
CA ALA A 54 16.47 -25.51 23.77
C ALA A 54 15.12 -24.78 23.63
N ASP A 55 14.93 -23.75 24.45
CA ASP A 55 13.77 -22.85 24.37
C ASP A 55 13.97 -21.77 23.31
N ILE A 56 15.23 -21.37 23.07
CA ILE A 56 15.61 -20.28 22.18
C ILE A 56 16.82 -20.70 21.35
N TYR A 57 16.83 -20.36 20.06
CA TYR A 57 17.99 -20.48 19.19
C TYR A 57 18.67 -19.11 19.02
N LEU A 58 19.98 -19.06 19.23
CA LEU A 58 20.80 -17.88 18.97
C LEU A 58 21.91 -18.24 17.97
N GLY A 59 21.90 -17.60 16.81
CA GLY A 59 22.87 -17.84 15.73
C GLY A 59 23.75 -16.61 15.47
N ILE A 60 25.07 -16.80 15.44
CA ILE A 60 26.05 -15.77 15.10
C ILE A 60 26.77 -16.17 13.80
N PHE A 61 26.67 -15.33 12.76
CA PHE A 61 27.21 -15.60 11.43
C PHE A 61 28.22 -14.54 11.00
N ALA A 62 29.37 -14.97 10.48
CA ALA A 62 30.44 -14.08 10.04
C ALA A 62 31.08 -14.59 8.72
N GLY A 63 32.38 -14.82 8.71
CA GLY A 63 33.19 -14.99 7.50
C GLY A 63 33.39 -16.43 7.06
N ARG A 64 32.89 -17.39 7.85
CA ARG A 64 33.05 -18.83 7.60
C ARG A 64 31.73 -19.58 7.55
N TYR A 65 31.61 -20.51 6.60
CA TYR A 65 30.46 -21.39 6.45
C TYR A 65 30.42 -22.47 7.54
N GLY A 66 31.59 -22.99 7.92
CA GLY A 66 31.76 -24.02 8.94
C GLY A 66 31.86 -25.44 8.41
N TYR A 67 32.04 -26.40 9.32
CA TYR A 67 32.26 -27.82 9.00
C TYR A 67 30.99 -28.46 8.41
N CYS A 68 31.14 -29.19 7.30
CA CYS A 68 30.07 -29.89 6.59
C CYS A 68 30.16 -31.40 6.85
N PRO A 69 29.31 -32.00 7.71
CA PRO A 69 29.31 -33.43 7.95
C PRO A 69 28.82 -34.22 6.73
N GLU A 70 29.37 -35.41 6.52
CA GLU A 70 28.92 -36.33 5.49
C GLU A 70 27.45 -36.73 5.68
N GLY A 71 26.73 -36.95 4.57
CA GLY A 71 25.32 -37.39 4.60
C GLY A 71 24.28 -36.27 4.76
N TYR A 72 24.69 -35.01 4.92
CA TYR A 72 23.77 -33.86 5.11
C TYR A 72 23.65 -32.92 3.90
N GLY A 73 23.91 -33.44 2.70
CA GLY A 73 23.76 -32.68 1.45
C GLY A 73 24.67 -31.46 1.35
N GLY A 74 25.87 -31.53 1.95
CA GLY A 74 26.89 -30.49 1.87
C GLY A 74 26.60 -29.22 2.67
N LYS A 75 25.67 -29.27 3.64
CA LYS A 75 25.37 -28.17 4.57
C LYS A 75 26.31 -28.18 5.77
N SER A 76 26.66 -27.00 6.27
CA SER A 76 27.46 -26.87 7.50
C SER A 76 26.64 -27.18 8.75
N ILE A 77 27.32 -27.51 9.86
CA ILE A 77 26.65 -27.73 11.16
C ILE A 77 25.82 -26.51 11.56
N THR A 78 26.33 -25.29 11.41
CA THR A 78 25.62 -24.06 11.76
C THR A 78 24.37 -23.83 10.90
N GLU A 79 24.43 -24.18 9.61
CA GLU A 79 23.22 -24.19 8.78
C GLU A 79 22.22 -25.24 9.27
N LEU A 80 22.68 -26.47 9.53
CA LEU A 80 21.82 -27.56 9.99
C LEU A 80 21.13 -27.23 11.31
N GLU A 81 21.84 -26.61 12.25
CA GLU A 81 21.29 -26.12 13.52
C GLU A 81 20.21 -25.06 13.30
N TYR A 82 20.46 -24.08 12.42
CA TYR A 82 19.46 -23.09 12.05
C TYR A 82 18.22 -23.72 11.39
N ARG A 83 18.40 -24.64 10.44
CA ARG A 83 17.28 -25.36 9.80
C ARG A 83 16.46 -26.11 10.83
N GLU A 84 17.11 -26.74 11.80
CA GLU A 84 16.47 -27.50 12.86
C GLU A 84 15.72 -26.60 13.85
N ALA A 85 16.26 -25.42 14.15
CA ALA A 85 15.59 -24.41 14.97
C ALA A 85 14.31 -23.93 14.29
N VAL A 86 14.37 -23.61 12.99
CA VAL A 86 13.20 -23.24 12.18
C VAL A 86 12.20 -24.39 12.13
N ARG A 87 12.67 -25.62 11.87
CA ARG A 87 11.82 -26.83 11.80
C ARG A 87 11.12 -27.14 13.13
N SER A 88 11.79 -26.82 14.24
CA SER A 88 11.29 -27.04 15.60
C SER A 88 10.56 -25.82 16.19
N GLY A 89 10.31 -24.78 15.40
CA GLY A 89 9.57 -23.58 15.83
C GLY A 89 10.26 -22.79 16.93
N LYS A 90 11.60 -22.84 17.02
CA LYS A 90 12.35 -22.11 18.05
C LYS A 90 12.41 -20.62 17.71
N PRO A 91 12.17 -19.71 18.67
CA PRO A 91 12.52 -18.30 18.50
C PRO A 91 14.00 -18.17 18.10
N CYS A 92 14.26 -17.56 16.95
CA CYS A 92 15.60 -17.43 16.38
C CYS A 92 16.11 -15.98 16.52
N PHE A 93 17.15 -15.77 17.30
CA PHE A 93 17.86 -14.50 17.39
C PHE A 93 19.15 -14.58 16.58
N LEU A 94 19.21 -13.85 15.47
CA LEU A 94 20.30 -13.94 14.50
C LEU A 94 21.13 -12.66 14.49
N PHE A 95 22.45 -12.83 14.64
CA PHE A 95 23.43 -11.76 14.65
C PHE A 95 24.43 -11.98 13.51
N ILE A 96 24.62 -10.96 12.68
CA ILE A 96 25.44 -11.05 11.49
C ILE A 96 26.56 -10.02 11.55
N ARG A 97 27.82 -10.47 11.44
CA ARG A 97 28.95 -9.56 11.26
C ARG A 97 29.09 -9.20 9.78
N PRO A 98 29.15 -7.91 9.41
CA PRO A 98 29.39 -7.48 8.02
C PRO A 98 30.71 -8.05 7.48
N LEU A 99 30.76 -8.42 6.20
CA LEU A 99 31.94 -9.10 5.63
C LEU A 99 33.12 -8.16 5.46
N GLU A 100 32.83 -6.89 5.20
CA GLU A 100 33.77 -5.77 5.09
C GLU A 100 34.55 -5.52 6.39
N ASP A 101 33.99 -5.91 7.54
CA ASP A 101 34.60 -5.73 8.87
C ASP A 101 35.43 -6.94 9.31
N ILE A 102 35.58 -7.95 8.46
CA ILE A 102 36.26 -9.23 8.78
C ILE A 102 37.64 -9.24 8.14
N ALA A 103 38.66 -9.57 8.94
CA ALA A 103 40.02 -9.73 8.44
C ALA A 103 40.10 -10.86 7.41
N GLY A 104 40.86 -10.66 6.34
CA GLY A 104 40.95 -11.62 5.23
C GLY A 104 41.22 -13.06 5.67
N LYS A 105 42.11 -13.30 6.65
CA LYS A 105 42.42 -14.64 7.19
C LYS A 105 41.21 -15.42 7.75
N ASP A 106 40.12 -14.72 8.05
CA ASP A 106 38.90 -15.25 8.65
C ASP A 106 37.75 -15.39 7.64
N LEU A 107 38.01 -15.18 6.35
CA LEU A 107 37.12 -15.44 5.23
C LEU A 107 37.45 -16.78 4.55
N ASP A 108 36.45 -17.57 4.21
CA ASP A 108 36.64 -18.83 3.46
C ASP A 108 37.28 -18.59 2.08
N SER A 109 36.90 -17.50 1.41
CA SER A 109 37.47 -17.10 0.11
C SER A 109 38.98 -16.80 0.16
N ALA A 110 39.50 -16.29 1.27
CA ALA A 110 40.92 -16.04 1.44
C ALA A 110 41.75 -17.31 1.66
N LYS A 111 41.09 -18.43 1.99
CA LYS A 111 41.70 -19.76 2.12
C LYS A 111 41.57 -20.60 0.86
N GLY A 112 40.98 -20.05 -0.20
CA GLY A 112 40.68 -20.78 -1.43
C GLY A 112 39.46 -21.71 -1.33
N GLU A 113 38.66 -21.61 -0.27
CA GLU A 113 37.45 -22.41 -0.05
C GLU A 113 36.22 -21.76 -0.72
N TYR A 114 36.28 -21.55 -2.05
CA TYR A 114 35.27 -20.79 -2.79
C TYR A 114 33.86 -21.39 -2.77
N ASP A 115 33.73 -22.72 -2.67
CA ASP A 115 32.40 -23.36 -2.52
C ASP A 115 31.76 -23.05 -1.17
N ALA A 116 32.57 -23.03 -0.10
CA ALA A 116 32.12 -22.65 1.24
C ALA A 116 31.72 -21.17 1.28
N ASP A 117 32.52 -20.27 0.70
CA ASP A 117 32.19 -18.84 0.60
C ASP A 117 30.88 -18.61 -0.17
N ARG A 118 30.66 -19.33 -1.28
CA ARG A 118 29.41 -19.28 -2.04
C ARG A 118 28.21 -19.72 -1.20
N LYS A 119 28.31 -20.85 -0.48
CA LYS A 119 27.24 -21.36 0.38
C LYS A 119 26.96 -20.44 1.56
N LEU A 120 28.00 -19.85 2.16
CA LEU A 120 27.89 -18.85 3.21
C LEU A 120 27.13 -17.61 2.73
N ARG A 121 27.46 -17.08 1.56
CA ARG A 121 26.76 -15.92 0.99
C ARG A 121 25.28 -16.21 0.73
N ALA A 122 24.98 -17.38 0.16
CA ALA A 122 23.60 -17.83 -0.05
C ALA A 122 22.83 -17.97 1.28
N LEU A 123 23.46 -18.57 2.31
CA LEU A 123 22.86 -18.68 3.63
C LEU A 123 22.62 -17.30 4.26
N ARG A 124 23.60 -16.40 4.21
CA ARG A 124 23.48 -15.04 4.77
C ARG A 124 22.37 -14.23 4.08
N GLU A 125 22.27 -14.31 2.76
CA GLU A 125 21.18 -13.68 1.99
C GLU A 125 19.82 -14.23 2.43
N GLU A 126 19.71 -15.55 2.61
CA GLU A 126 18.47 -16.17 3.10
C GLU A 126 18.13 -15.72 4.53
N LEU A 127 19.10 -15.71 5.45
CA LEU A 127 18.90 -15.29 6.83
C LEU A 127 18.41 -13.84 6.89
N GLN A 128 19.03 -12.94 6.13
CA GLN A 128 18.65 -11.52 6.05
C GLN A 128 17.29 -11.29 5.37
N THR A 129 16.88 -12.20 4.48
CA THR A 129 15.56 -12.15 3.84
C THR A 129 14.46 -12.69 4.75
N ARG A 130 14.73 -13.77 5.51
CA ARG A 130 13.73 -14.45 6.35
C ARG A 130 13.58 -13.85 7.75
N HIS A 131 14.59 -13.16 8.27
CA HIS A 131 14.63 -12.68 9.66
C HIS A 131 15.16 -11.25 9.76
N THR A 132 14.67 -10.51 10.73
CA THR A 132 15.28 -9.24 11.16
C THR A 132 16.58 -9.53 11.92
N CYS A 133 17.69 -9.65 11.18
CA CYS A 133 19.01 -9.90 11.74
C CYS A 133 19.63 -8.61 12.28
N ALA A 134 20.26 -8.67 13.46
CA ALA A 134 21.06 -7.55 13.96
C ALA A 134 22.47 -7.59 13.36
N LEU A 135 22.92 -6.47 12.79
CA LEU A 135 24.31 -6.31 12.34
C LEU A 135 25.19 -5.97 13.52
N VAL A 136 26.28 -6.72 13.73
CA VAL A 136 27.18 -6.55 14.88
C VAL A 136 28.63 -6.36 14.44
N GLY A 137 29.24 -5.26 14.88
CA GLY A 137 30.61 -4.90 14.51
C GLY A 137 31.68 -5.37 15.50
N SER A 138 31.32 -5.57 16.77
CA SER A 138 32.26 -5.94 17.84
C SER A 138 31.65 -6.91 18.87
N PRO A 139 32.47 -7.63 19.66
CA PRO A 139 31.96 -8.49 20.73
C PRO A 139 31.09 -7.75 21.76
N THR A 140 31.46 -6.51 22.11
CA THR A 140 30.69 -5.66 23.05
C THR A 140 29.33 -5.27 22.47
N ASP A 141 29.31 -4.92 21.18
CA ASP A 141 28.08 -4.59 20.44
C ASP A 141 27.13 -5.79 20.35
N LEU A 142 27.68 -6.99 20.13
CA LEU A 142 26.91 -8.23 20.21
C LEU A 142 26.32 -8.47 21.61
N ALA A 143 27.11 -8.31 22.68
CA ALA A 143 26.62 -8.47 24.05
C ALA A 143 25.49 -7.47 24.40
N LEU A 144 25.62 -6.22 23.95
CA LEU A 144 24.58 -5.20 24.10
C LEU A 144 23.32 -5.60 23.32
N SER A 145 23.48 -6.01 22.07
CA SER A 145 22.36 -6.41 21.22
C SER A 145 21.61 -7.63 21.79
N ILE A 146 22.33 -8.60 22.35
CA ILE A 146 21.76 -9.76 23.06
C ILE A 146 20.95 -9.31 24.27
N THR A 147 21.53 -8.44 25.11
CA THR A 147 20.85 -7.94 26.31
C THR A 147 19.66 -7.02 26.01
N GLN A 148 19.53 -6.45 24.81
CA GLN A 148 18.34 -5.72 24.37
C GLN A 148 17.26 -6.62 23.78
N ALA A 149 17.67 -7.67 23.06
CA ALA A 149 16.75 -8.55 22.34
C ALA A 149 16.02 -9.55 23.26
N LEU A 150 16.71 -10.07 24.28
CA LEU A 150 16.24 -11.20 25.10
C LEU A 150 15.39 -10.86 26.35
N PRO A 151 15.46 -9.69 27.02
CA PRO A 151 14.59 -9.40 28.17
C PRO A 151 13.10 -9.25 27.83
N ARG A 152 12.74 -9.17 26.54
CA ARG A 152 11.34 -9.06 26.07
C ARG A 152 10.55 -10.38 26.14
N VAL A 153 11.14 -11.42 26.74
CA VAL A 153 10.60 -12.78 26.77
C VAL A 153 10.26 -13.20 28.21
N ASP A 154 9.46 -12.41 28.94
CA ASP A 154 8.93 -12.75 30.28
C ASP A 154 7.39 -12.95 30.31
N GLU A 155 6.93 -13.61 31.37
CA GLU A 155 6.09 -14.84 31.40
C GLU A 155 4.58 -14.77 31.01
N ASP A 156 4.03 -13.66 30.50
CA ASP A 156 2.58 -13.54 30.18
C ASP A 156 2.23 -13.32 28.69
N ARG A 157 3.22 -13.39 27.78
CA ARG A 157 3.02 -13.14 26.34
C ARG A 157 3.66 -14.20 25.44
N LEU A 158 3.42 -15.47 25.73
CA LEU A 158 3.54 -16.49 24.69
C LEU A 158 2.13 -16.76 24.16
N PRO A 159 1.77 -16.31 22.94
CA PRO A 159 0.59 -16.87 22.30
C PRO A 159 0.77 -18.38 22.22
N ASP A 160 -0.29 -19.12 22.55
CA ASP A 160 -0.36 -20.58 22.49
C ASP A 160 0.20 -21.11 21.17
N LEU A 161 1.50 -21.42 21.14
CA LEU A 161 2.18 -22.08 20.01
C LEU A 161 1.86 -23.58 19.93
N ARG A 162 0.88 -24.03 20.71
CA ARG A 162 0.37 -25.41 20.69
C ARG A 162 -0.93 -25.47 19.90
N ARG A 163 -0.83 -25.32 18.58
CA ARG A 163 -1.67 -25.90 17.48
C ARG A 163 -1.79 -24.89 16.34
N GLY A 164 -1.02 -25.10 15.27
CA GLY A 164 -1.15 -24.37 14.00
C GLY A 164 0.22 -24.04 13.41
N GLY A 165 0.58 -24.63 12.27
CA GLY A 165 1.89 -24.50 11.64
C GLY A 165 2.26 -23.06 11.23
N MET A 166 3.53 -22.68 11.43
CA MET A 166 4.08 -21.35 11.10
C MET A 166 4.33 -21.20 9.59
N PHE A 167 3.46 -20.43 8.93
CA PHE A 167 3.87 -19.53 7.84
C PHE A 167 4.56 -18.31 8.48
N ASN A 168 5.77 -17.96 8.01
CA ASN A 168 6.38 -16.66 8.26
C ASN A 168 5.54 -15.66 7.44
N GLU A 169 4.62 -14.93 8.05
CA GLU A 169 3.92 -13.86 7.33
C GLU A 169 4.92 -12.74 7.05
N ALA A 170 5.16 -12.45 5.77
CA ALA A 170 5.93 -11.29 5.35
C ALA A 170 5.30 -10.02 5.94
N ALA A 171 6.11 -8.98 6.19
CA ALA A 171 5.60 -7.71 6.67
C ALA A 171 4.44 -7.24 5.77
N PRO A 172 3.34 -6.75 6.36
CA PRO A 172 2.16 -6.37 5.59
C PRO A 172 2.50 -5.28 4.58
N HIS A 173 1.88 -5.35 3.40
CA HIS A 173 2.07 -4.34 2.38
C HIS A 173 1.72 -2.93 2.93
N PRO A 174 2.49 -1.87 2.65
CA PRO A 174 2.23 -0.53 3.21
C PRO A 174 0.81 0.02 2.92
N GLY A 175 0.27 -0.35 1.76
CA GLY A 175 -1.10 -0.06 1.32
C GLY A 175 -2.15 -1.14 1.68
N GLN A 176 -1.85 -2.07 2.59
CA GLN A 176 -2.78 -3.14 2.97
C GLN A 176 -4.06 -2.56 3.58
N LEU A 177 -5.19 -3.15 3.19
CA LEU A 177 -6.49 -2.86 3.75
C LEU A 177 -6.71 -3.71 5.00
N ASN A 178 -6.32 -3.18 6.16
CA ASN A 178 -6.33 -3.89 7.45
C ASN A 178 -7.54 -3.57 8.35
N ILE A 179 -8.52 -2.84 7.84
CA ILE A 179 -9.81 -2.61 8.49
C ILE A 179 -10.88 -3.24 7.59
N GLY A 180 -11.61 -4.27 8.05
CA GLY A 180 -12.64 -4.88 7.22
C GLY A 180 -13.88 -4.02 7.10
N LEU A 181 -14.40 -3.54 8.24
CA LEU A 181 -15.48 -2.56 8.29
C LEU A 181 -15.07 -1.35 9.11
N LEU A 182 -14.97 -0.20 8.46
CA LEU A 182 -14.89 1.09 9.14
C LEU A 182 -16.29 1.60 9.43
N VAL A 183 -16.62 1.87 10.69
CA VAL A 183 -17.86 2.54 11.07
C VAL A 183 -17.55 4.00 11.40
N VAL A 184 -18.15 4.92 10.65
CA VAL A 184 -18.01 6.36 10.85
C VAL A 184 -19.23 6.86 11.62
N GLY A 185 -19.03 7.67 12.66
CA GLY A 185 -20.12 8.32 13.39
C GLY A 185 -19.79 9.77 13.72
N VAL A 186 -20.78 10.49 14.25
CA VAL A 186 -20.67 11.90 14.61
C VAL A 186 -20.09 12.04 16.02
N ARG A 187 -18.96 12.76 16.11
CA ARG A 187 -18.22 13.01 17.37
C ARG A 187 -19.10 13.69 18.40
N GLY A 188 -19.15 13.20 19.63
CA GLY A 188 -19.98 13.69 20.73
C GLY A 188 -21.44 13.23 20.67
N CYS A 189 -21.81 12.45 19.65
CA CYS A 189 -23.14 11.86 19.53
C CYS A 189 -23.07 10.33 19.54
N ASP A 190 -22.13 9.78 18.78
CA ASP A 190 -22.12 8.36 18.41
C ASP A 190 -20.96 7.57 19.05
N ASP A 191 -20.10 8.21 19.85
CA ASP A 191 -18.83 7.65 20.36
C ASP A 191 -19.04 6.30 21.09
N ALA A 192 -19.94 6.28 22.07
CA ALA A 192 -20.24 5.07 22.83
C ALA A 192 -21.02 4.02 22.02
N ALA A 193 -21.77 4.44 21.00
CA ALA A 193 -22.45 3.51 20.09
C ALA A 193 -21.44 2.83 19.16
N LEU A 194 -20.49 3.58 18.61
CA LEU A 194 -19.41 3.07 17.77
C LEU A 194 -18.54 2.05 18.52
N GLU A 195 -18.08 2.39 19.73
CA GLU A 195 -17.23 1.50 20.51
C GLU A 195 -17.91 0.15 20.77
N ARG A 196 -19.20 0.18 21.15
CA ARG A 196 -20.01 -1.02 21.37
C ARG A 196 -20.24 -1.81 20.07
N LEU A 197 -20.59 -1.13 18.98
CA LEU A 197 -20.79 -1.78 17.68
C LEU A 197 -19.53 -2.50 17.22
N CYS A 198 -18.40 -1.79 17.19
CA CYS A 198 -17.12 -2.37 16.77
C CYS A 198 -16.70 -3.55 17.66
N GLY A 199 -16.97 -3.48 18.97
CA GLY A 199 -16.67 -4.57 19.90
C GLY A 199 -17.57 -5.81 19.74
N ALA A 200 -18.76 -5.67 19.17
CA ALA A 200 -19.70 -6.77 18.94
C ALA A 200 -19.55 -7.42 17.54
N LEU A 201 -18.83 -6.79 16.63
CA LEU A 201 -18.59 -7.32 15.29
C LEU A 201 -17.56 -8.47 15.30
N PRO A 202 -17.61 -9.36 14.30
CA PRO A 202 -16.67 -10.48 14.20
C PRO A 202 -15.21 -10.03 14.19
N ALA A 203 -14.34 -10.75 14.91
CA ALA A 203 -12.93 -10.37 15.05
C ALA A 203 -12.16 -10.40 13.72
N ASP A 204 -12.51 -11.32 12.82
CA ASP A 204 -12.00 -11.45 11.46
C ASP A 204 -12.35 -10.25 10.56
N TRP A 205 -13.42 -9.52 10.88
CA TRP A 205 -13.73 -8.26 10.19
C TRP A 205 -12.80 -7.12 10.56
N GLN A 206 -12.00 -7.24 11.63
CA GLN A 206 -11.07 -6.17 12.04
C GLN A 206 -11.76 -4.80 12.08
N ALA A 207 -12.92 -4.74 12.74
CA ALA A 207 -13.76 -3.55 12.73
C ALA A 207 -13.01 -2.35 13.31
N GLY A 208 -13.14 -1.21 12.64
CA GLY A 208 -12.54 0.05 13.07
C GLY A 208 -13.60 1.14 13.18
N SER A 209 -13.31 2.19 13.92
CA SER A 209 -14.18 3.36 14.04
C SER A 209 -13.45 4.64 13.65
N ALA A 210 -14.20 5.60 13.08
CA ALA A 210 -13.74 6.96 12.91
C ALA A 210 -14.85 7.93 13.32
N LEU A 211 -14.45 9.08 13.87
CA LEU A 211 -15.35 10.12 14.32
C LEU A 211 -15.24 11.34 13.41
N PHE A 212 -16.38 11.95 13.12
CA PHE A 212 -16.47 13.16 12.33
C PHE A 212 -17.28 14.24 13.05
N ALA A 213 -16.71 15.43 13.15
CA ALA A 213 -17.40 16.64 13.61
C ALA A 213 -17.66 17.55 12.40
N PRO A 214 -18.93 17.86 12.05
CA PRO A 214 -19.23 18.67 10.88
C PRO A 214 -18.98 20.17 11.08
N GLU A 215 -18.64 20.61 12.30
CA GLU A 215 -18.39 22.00 12.61
C GLU A 215 -17.13 22.53 11.91
N PRO A 216 -17.11 23.77 11.36
CA PRO A 216 -16.02 24.28 10.52
C PRO A 216 -14.61 24.19 11.13
N GLY A 217 -14.48 24.33 12.46
CA GLY A 217 -13.19 24.26 13.15
C GLY A 217 -12.58 22.85 13.23
N MET A 218 -13.40 21.80 13.05
CA MET A 218 -12.99 20.40 13.20
C MET A 218 -13.17 19.59 11.91
N ALA A 219 -14.10 19.98 11.05
CA ALA A 219 -14.48 19.23 9.85
C ALA A 219 -13.29 18.91 8.93
N GLY A 220 -12.36 19.85 8.74
CA GLY A 220 -11.15 19.60 7.94
C GLY A 220 -10.24 18.52 8.52
N THR A 221 -9.94 18.63 9.83
CA THR A 221 -9.08 17.69 10.55
C THR A 221 -9.70 16.31 10.66
N ASP A 222 -10.98 16.23 11.04
CA ASP A 222 -11.70 14.97 11.17
C ASP A 222 -11.91 14.32 9.80
N ARG A 223 -12.15 15.10 8.73
CA ARG A 223 -12.20 14.56 7.35
C ARG A 223 -10.88 13.91 6.95
N LEU A 224 -9.73 14.51 7.28
CA LEU A 224 -8.42 13.90 7.05
C LEU A 224 -8.24 12.61 7.86
N ALA A 225 -8.66 12.59 9.12
CA ALA A 225 -8.60 11.39 9.96
C ALA A 225 -9.48 10.26 9.39
N VAL A 226 -10.70 10.59 8.94
CA VAL A 226 -11.60 9.65 8.28
C VAL A 226 -10.99 9.12 6.98
N ASP A 227 -10.41 9.95 6.10
CA ASP A 227 -9.75 9.49 4.87
C ASP A 227 -8.57 8.56 5.13
N ARG A 228 -7.77 8.84 6.17
CA ARG A 228 -6.68 7.94 6.59
C ARG A 228 -7.21 6.56 6.96
N SER A 229 -8.32 6.49 7.70
CA SER A 229 -8.96 5.20 8.02
C SER A 229 -9.60 4.54 6.79
N LEU A 230 -10.31 5.31 5.94
CA LEU A 230 -10.89 4.82 4.69
C LEU A 230 -9.84 4.21 3.75
N SER A 231 -8.65 4.81 3.69
CA SER A 231 -7.56 4.34 2.85
C SER A 231 -7.08 2.93 3.21
N ARG A 232 -7.39 2.46 4.42
CA ARG A 232 -7.08 1.13 4.94
C ARG A 232 -8.32 0.25 5.12
N ALA A 233 -9.50 0.75 4.81
CA ALA A 233 -10.75 0.03 4.96
C ALA A 233 -11.10 -0.78 3.72
N ARG A 234 -11.72 -1.96 3.91
CA ARG A 234 -12.31 -2.79 2.84
C ARG A 234 -13.74 -2.32 2.56
N CYS A 235 -14.52 -2.12 3.61
CA CYS A 235 -15.89 -1.61 3.61
C CYS A 235 -16.05 -0.42 4.57
N VAL A 236 -17.10 0.39 4.36
CA VAL A 236 -17.47 1.46 5.30
C VAL A 236 -18.97 1.49 5.54
N ALA A 237 -19.35 1.83 6.77
CA ALA A 237 -20.69 2.18 7.13
C ALA A 237 -20.73 3.53 7.85
N LEU A 238 -21.79 4.30 7.62
CA LEU A 238 -22.10 5.51 8.38
C LEU A 238 -23.16 5.17 9.41
N LEU A 239 -22.84 5.34 10.69
CA LEU A 239 -23.80 5.30 11.78
C LEU A 239 -24.57 6.62 11.81
N VAL A 240 -25.89 6.51 11.80
CA VAL A 240 -26.80 7.66 11.81
C VAL A 240 -27.75 7.51 12.99
N SER A 241 -27.47 8.27 14.05
CA SER A 241 -28.37 8.50 15.18
C SER A 241 -29.18 9.79 14.98
N PRO A 242 -30.27 10.02 15.72
CA PRO A 242 -31.02 11.28 15.63
C PRO A 242 -30.17 12.53 15.95
N PRO A 243 -29.35 12.57 17.02
CA PRO A 243 -28.50 13.74 17.28
C PRO A 243 -27.37 13.90 16.24
N GLY A 244 -26.80 12.80 15.74
CA GLY A 244 -25.80 12.86 14.67
C GLY A 244 -26.39 13.42 13.37
N LEU A 245 -27.57 12.94 12.97
CA LEU A 245 -28.28 13.42 11.78
C LEU A 245 -28.65 14.90 11.89
N ALA A 246 -29.09 15.36 13.06
CA ALA A 246 -29.40 16.77 13.30
C ALA A 246 -28.18 17.67 13.02
N ARG A 247 -27.01 17.31 13.55
CA ARG A 247 -25.77 18.09 13.34
C ARG A 247 -25.26 18.07 11.91
N LEU A 248 -25.41 16.94 11.21
CA LEU A 248 -25.07 16.84 9.79
C LEU A 248 -26.01 17.70 8.93
N ARG A 249 -27.29 17.83 9.31
CA ARG A 249 -28.26 18.71 8.64
C ARG A 249 -28.03 20.19 8.92
N GLU A 250 -27.59 20.54 10.12
CA GLU A 250 -27.21 21.93 10.46
C GLU A 250 -25.98 22.38 9.65
N ASN A 251 -25.10 21.44 9.30
CA ASN A 251 -23.85 21.68 8.58
C ASN A 251 -23.84 20.94 7.23
N THR A 252 -24.83 21.22 6.38
CA THR A 252 -25.12 20.47 5.14
C THR A 252 -23.90 20.25 4.24
N THR A 253 -23.08 21.28 4.00
CA THR A 253 -21.86 21.17 3.17
C THR A 253 -20.89 20.12 3.70
N ALA A 254 -20.69 20.07 5.03
CA ALA A 254 -19.79 19.10 5.66
C ALA A 254 -20.40 17.69 5.66
N GLY A 255 -21.71 17.57 5.93
CA GLY A 255 -22.42 16.29 5.90
C GLY A 255 -22.48 15.67 4.49
N ASP A 256 -22.81 16.48 3.48
CA ASP A 256 -22.76 16.08 2.08
C ASP A 256 -21.34 15.72 1.63
N GLY A 257 -20.35 16.50 2.07
CA GLY A 257 -18.94 16.22 1.79
C GLY A 257 -18.49 14.87 2.36
N LEU A 258 -18.92 14.55 3.58
CA LEU A 258 -18.65 13.25 4.20
C LEU A 258 -19.29 12.12 3.38
N SER A 259 -20.60 12.16 3.13
CA SER A 259 -21.30 11.08 2.43
C SER A 259 -20.74 10.83 1.02
N ARG A 260 -20.42 11.89 0.27
CA ARG A 260 -19.74 11.78 -1.04
C ARG A 260 -18.34 11.20 -0.92
N MET A 261 -17.57 11.56 0.10
CA MET A 261 -16.25 10.98 0.34
C MET A 261 -16.34 9.47 0.63
N LEU A 262 -17.25 9.04 1.51
CA LEU A 262 -17.46 7.62 1.82
C LEU A 262 -17.81 6.84 0.55
N ALA A 263 -18.79 7.33 -0.21
CA ALA A 263 -19.23 6.71 -1.46
C ALA A 263 -18.10 6.63 -2.51
N ALA A 264 -17.36 7.73 -2.72
CA ALA A 264 -16.33 7.78 -3.75
C ALA A 264 -15.13 6.87 -3.44
N ARG A 265 -14.65 6.84 -2.19
CA ARG A 265 -13.42 6.10 -1.83
C ARG A 265 -13.58 4.59 -1.98
N LEU A 266 -14.74 4.05 -1.60
CA LEU A 266 -14.96 2.60 -1.54
C LEU A 266 -15.96 2.08 -2.59
N GLY A 267 -16.50 2.96 -3.43
CA GLY A 267 -17.51 2.63 -4.45
C GLY A 267 -18.93 2.49 -3.90
N GLY A 268 -19.14 2.92 -2.65
CA GLY A 268 -20.39 2.80 -1.90
C GLY A 268 -20.15 2.91 -0.40
N TYR A 269 -21.24 2.99 0.36
CA TYR A 269 -21.22 2.93 1.82
C TYR A 269 -22.54 2.32 2.32
N ALA A 270 -22.48 1.63 3.46
CA ALA A 270 -23.68 1.15 4.15
C ALA A 270 -24.16 2.18 5.19
N LEU A 271 -25.41 2.06 5.59
CA LEU A 271 -25.98 2.80 6.71
C LEU A 271 -26.23 1.87 7.90
N LEU A 272 -25.82 2.30 9.08
CA LEU A 272 -26.26 1.73 10.35
C LEU A 272 -27.23 2.74 10.98
N LEU A 273 -28.50 2.36 11.08
CA LEU A 273 -29.58 3.24 11.50
C LEU A 273 -29.90 2.99 12.98
N ASP A 274 -29.60 3.98 13.80
CA ASP A 274 -29.98 4.02 15.21
C ASP A 274 -31.24 4.90 15.34
N GLY A 275 -32.43 4.30 15.35
CA GLY A 275 -33.70 5.03 15.52
C GLY A 275 -34.10 5.98 14.37
N VAL A 276 -33.30 6.07 13.31
CA VAL A 276 -33.54 6.92 12.12
C VAL A 276 -34.16 6.11 10.98
N GLN A 277 -35.13 6.67 10.26
CA GLN A 277 -35.66 6.05 9.04
C GLN A 277 -34.87 6.51 7.81
N ALA A 278 -34.68 5.62 6.83
CA ALA A 278 -33.98 5.96 5.59
C ALA A 278 -34.62 7.13 4.82
N ALA A 279 -35.94 7.31 4.95
CA ALA A 279 -36.68 8.43 4.35
C ALA A 279 -36.31 9.80 4.96
N ASP A 280 -35.72 9.82 6.16
CA ASP A 280 -35.27 11.04 6.83
C ASP A 280 -33.86 11.46 6.37
N LEU A 281 -33.19 10.70 5.51
CA LEU A 281 -31.83 11.05 5.08
C LEU A 281 -31.85 12.17 4.02
N PRO A 282 -30.83 13.06 3.98
CA PRO A 282 -30.77 14.12 2.98
C PRO A 282 -30.76 13.56 1.55
N ALA A 283 -31.62 14.11 0.68
CA ALA A 283 -31.70 13.67 -0.73
C ALA A 283 -30.42 13.99 -1.54
N SER A 284 -29.56 14.89 -1.04
CA SER A 284 -28.26 15.22 -1.61
C SER A 284 -27.21 14.13 -1.42
N TRP A 285 -27.45 13.18 -0.52
CA TRP A 285 -26.50 12.10 -0.24
C TRP A 285 -26.55 11.05 -1.35
N PRO A 286 -25.38 10.50 -1.76
CA PRO A 286 -25.37 9.34 -2.65
C PRO A 286 -26.18 8.19 -2.03
N PRO A 287 -26.93 7.41 -2.82
CA PRO A 287 -27.69 6.29 -2.29
C PRO A 287 -26.77 5.28 -1.60
N ALA A 288 -27.13 4.89 -0.38
CA ALA A 288 -26.39 3.87 0.35
C ALA A 288 -26.54 2.51 -0.32
N THR A 289 -25.48 1.71 -0.26
CA THR A 289 -25.42 0.39 -0.89
C THR A 289 -26.23 -0.65 -0.11
N ALA A 290 -26.38 -0.44 1.19
CA ALA A 290 -27.21 -1.23 2.08
C ALA A 290 -27.59 -0.42 3.32
N SER A 291 -28.59 -0.85 4.08
CA SER A 291 -28.99 -0.23 5.33
C SER A 291 -29.37 -1.29 6.35
N PHE A 292 -28.90 -1.14 7.58
CA PHE A 292 -29.12 -2.07 8.68
C PHE A 292 -29.60 -1.30 9.89
N ARG A 293 -30.62 -1.81 10.57
CA ARG A 293 -31.04 -1.25 11.86
C ARG A 293 -30.12 -1.77 12.96
N VAL A 294 -29.77 -0.90 13.90
CA VAL A 294 -28.93 -1.21 15.06
C VAL A 294 -29.44 -0.58 16.36
N GLY A 295 -30.51 0.21 16.29
CA GLY A 295 -30.99 1.03 17.40
C GLY A 295 -31.61 0.25 18.56
N GLU A 296 -32.35 -0.83 18.28
CA GLU A 296 -32.94 -1.66 19.34
C GLU A 296 -31.83 -2.37 20.14
N TRP A 297 -30.81 -2.87 19.45
CA TRP A 297 -29.66 -3.48 20.11
C TRP A 297 -28.83 -2.46 20.89
N LEU A 298 -28.59 -1.28 20.31
CA LEU A 298 -27.89 -0.19 21.00
C LEU A 298 -28.64 0.27 22.26
N ALA A 299 -29.98 0.31 22.23
CA ALA A 299 -30.81 0.67 23.37
C ALA A 299 -30.80 -0.40 24.47
N ALA A 300 -30.71 -1.68 24.12
CA ALA A 300 -30.67 -2.79 25.08
C ALA A 300 -29.40 -2.81 25.94
N GLY A 301 -28.32 -2.15 25.51
CA GLY A 301 -27.09 -1.97 26.31
C GLY A 301 -26.25 -3.24 26.51
N GLY A 302 -26.62 -4.36 25.89
CA GLY A 302 -25.86 -5.61 25.92
C GLY A 302 -24.68 -5.62 24.94
N THR A 303 -23.68 -6.47 25.21
CA THR A 303 -22.54 -6.72 24.31
C THR A 303 -22.66 -8.03 23.53
N ALA A 304 -23.72 -8.80 23.79
CA ALA A 304 -23.94 -10.08 23.15
C ALA A 304 -24.40 -9.90 21.70
N VAL A 305 -23.89 -10.76 20.81
CA VAL A 305 -24.37 -10.87 19.43
C VAL A 305 -25.79 -11.44 19.45
N GLY A 306 -26.76 -10.64 19.01
CA GLY A 306 -28.17 -11.02 18.95
C GLY A 306 -29.01 -9.99 18.20
N GLY A 307 -30.22 -10.38 17.80
CA GLY A 307 -31.19 -9.51 17.12
C GLY A 307 -30.61 -8.80 15.90
N GLU A 308 -30.63 -7.47 15.92
CA GLU A 308 -30.14 -6.59 14.85
C GLU A 308 -28.66 -6.82 14.50
N ILE A 309 -27.79 -7.07 15.49
CA ILE A 309 -26.36 -7.31 15.23
C ILE A 309 -26.14 -8.66 14.55
N ALA A 310 -26.87 -9.69 14.97
CA ALA A 310 -26.81 -10.99 14.29
C ALA A 310 -27.28 -10.88 12.83
N HIS A 311 -28.33 -10.08 12.57
CA HIS A 311 -28.79 -9.80 11.21
C HIS A 311 -27.76 -9.02 10.38
N LEU A 312 -27.17 -7.97 10.95
CA LEU A 312 -26.08 -7.20 10.31
C LEU A 312 -24.93 -8.13 9.90
N ILE A 313 -24.44 -8.96 10.83
CA ILE A 313 -23.32 -9.88 10.57
C ILE A 313 -23.65 -10.86 9.44
N ALA A 314 -24.86 -11.44 9.46
CA ALA A 314 -25.27 -12.41 8.45
C ALA A 314 -25.50 -11.78 7.07
N ALA A 315 -26.06 -10.57 7.01
CA ALA A 315 -26.50 -9.95 5.77
C ALA A 315 -25.46 -9.05 5.10
N PHE A 316 -24.58 -8.39 5.88
CA PHE A 316 -23.65 -7.38 5.36
C PHE A 316 -22.76 -7.89 4.20
N PRO A 317 -22.10 -9.06 4.28
CA PRO A 317 -21.21 -9.52 3.22
C PRO A 317 -21.94 -9.78 1.89
N GLY A 318 -23.22 -10.16 1.97
CA GLY A 318 -24.07 -10.44 0.81
C GLY A 318 -24.82 -9.23 0.26
N ALA A 319 -24.83 -8.10 0.98
CA ALA A 319 -25.67 -6.96 0.64
C ALA A 319 -25.19 -6.18 -0.59
N ALA A 320 -23.90 -6.22 -0.90
CA ALA A 320 -23.33 -5.60 -2.09
C ALA A 320 -22.09 -6.37 -2.59
N PRO A 321 -21.77 -6.35 -3.90
CA PRO A 321 -20.54 -6.95 -4.41
C PRO A 321 -19.28 -6.42 -3.71
N ALA A 322 -19.27 -5.14 -3.34
CA ALA A 322 -18.17 -4.52 -2.61
C ALA A 322 -17.99 -5.09 -1.18
N HIS A 323 -19.00 -5.69 -0.58
CA HIS A 323 -18.92 -6.18 0.80
C HIS A 323 -18.39 -7.62 0.92
N ARG A 324 -18.27 -8.33 -0.21
CA ARG A 324 -17.91 -9.76 -0.23
C ARG A 324 -16.53 -10.05 0.37
N ASP A 325 -15.61 -9.12 0.24
CA ASP A 325 -14.22 -9.28 0.70
C ASP A 325 -13.98 -8.65 2.09
N ILE A 326 -15.02 -8.48 2.91
CA ILE A 326 -14.92 -7.82 4.22
C ILE A 326 -13.92 -8.50 5.17
N ASP A 327 -13.76 -9.82 5.07
CA ASP A 327 -12.87 -10.66 5.86
C ASP A 327 -11.55 -10.98 5.13
N ASN A 328 -11.36 -10.52 3.89
CA ASN A 328 -10.18 -10.83 3.09
C ASN A 328 -8.97 -9.95 3.49
N PRO A 329 -7.92 -10.51 4.12
CA PRO A 329 -6.77 -9.72 4.54
C PRO A 329 -5.78 -9.41 3.39
N HIS A 330 -5.96 -10.01 2.21
CA HIS A 330 -5.03 -9.94 1.10
C HIS A 330 -5.41 -8.88 0.06
N LEU A 331 -5.77 -7.69 0.52
CA LEU A 331 -6.14 -6.55 -0.34
C LEU A 331 -5.24 -5.35 -0.10
N VAL A 332 -4.92 -4.63 -1.17
CA VAL A 332 -4.20 -3.35 -1.14
C VAL A 332 -4.98 -2.27 -1.88
N GLY A 333 -5.03 -1.06 -1.31
CA GLY A 333 -5.74 0.07 -1.90
C GLY A 333 -4.88 0.85 -2.88
N LEU A 334 -5.31 0.96 -4.15
CA LEU A 334 -4.68 1.84 -5.14
C LEU A 334 -5.52 3.10 -5.35
N ALA A 335 -5.01 4.25 -4.91
CA ALA A 335 -5.66 5.53 -5.13
C ALA A 335 -5.53 5.98 -6.59
N TYR A 336 -6.62 6.45 -7.18
CA TYR A 336 -6.59 7.05 -8.51
C TYR A 336 -7.49 8.29 -8.63
N SER A 337 -7.09 9.22 -9.49
CA SER A 337 -7.87 10.41 -9.86
C SER A 337 -7.90 10.59 -11.38
N VAL A 338 -8.90 11.30 -11.87
CA VAL A 338 -9.07 11.59 -13.30
C VAL A 338 -9.30 13.08 -13.48
N LEU A 339 -8.33 13.76 -14.09
CA LEU A 339 -8.45 15.14 -14.55
C LEU A 339 -9.09 15.11 -15.93
N ALA A 340 -10.41 15.17 -15.98
CA ALA A 340 -11.20 15.26 -17.20
C ALA A 340 -12.45 16.09 -16.93
N MET A 341 -13.02 16.73 -17.95
CA MET A 341 -14.28 17.46 -17.87
C MET A 341 -15.41 16.52 -17.42
N THR A 342 -16.39 17.07 -16.72
CA THR A 342 -17.72 16.45 -16.66
C THR A 342 -18.48 16.74 -17.97
N ARG A 343 -19.57 16.02 -18.21
CA ARG A 343 -20.44 16.28 -19.37
C ARG A 343 -20.97 17.71 -19.38
N ASP A 344 -21.28 18.27 -18.22
CA ASP A 344 -21.81 19.63 -18.10
C ASP A 344 -20.72 20.67 -18.40
N GLU A 345 -19.49 20.45 -17.92
CA GLU A 345 -18.32 21.29 -18.28
C GLU A 345 -18.01 21.23 -19.79
N ALA A 346 -18.02 20.02 -20.37
CA ALA A 346 -17.82 19.84 -21.81
C ALA A 346 -18.90 20.53 -22.65
N ARG A 347 -20.17 20.44 -22.21
CA ARG A 347 -21.30 21.12 -22.85
C ARG A 347 -21.15 22.63 -22.78
N ALA A 348 -20.75 23.17 -21.63
CA ALA A 348 -20.52 24.62 -21.47
C ALA A 348 -19.46 25.14 -22.46
N ILE A 349 -18.38 24.38 -22.68
CA ILE A 349 -17.36 24.71 -23.68
C ILE A 349 -17.89 24.56 -25.11
N ALA A 350 -18.68 23.53 -25.40
CA ALA A 350 -19.27 23.33 -26.73
C ALA A 350 -20.24 24.47 -27.11
N GLU A 351 -21.05 24.94 -26.15
CA GLU A 351 -22.02 26.02 -26.34
C GLU A 351 -21.36 27.41 -26.36
N ARG A 352 -20.31 27.61 -25.56
CA ARG A 352 -19.60 28.90 -25.44
C ARG A 352 -18.08 28.71 -25.42
N PRO A 353 -17.45 28.39 -26.57
CA PRO A 353 -16.00 28.21 -26.65
C PRO A 353 -15.22 29.50 -26.34
N GLU A 354 -15.86 30.66 -26.48
CA GLU A 354 -15.31 31.98 -26.15
C GLU A 354 -14.79 32.08 -24.71
N LEU A 355 -15.31 31.26 -23.78
CA LEU A 355 -14.82 31.17 -22.40
C LEU A 355 -13.32 30.89 -22.32
N VAL A 356 -12.80 30.07 -23.25
CA VAL A 356 -11.37 29.74 -23.31
C VAL A 356 -10.57 30.94 -23.78
N ARG A 357 -11.10 31.73 -24.73
CA ARG A 357 -10.43 32.96 -25.16
C ARG A 357 -10.39 33.99 -24.04
N ASP A 358 -11.52 34.16 -23.36
CA ASP A 358 -11.70 35.19 -22.35
C ASP A 358 -10.76 34.94 -21.14
N GLU A 359 -10.56 33.67 -20.75
CA GLU A 359 -9.75 33.29 -19.58
C GLU A 359 -8.31 32.87 -19.92
N LEU A 360 -8.09 32.14 -21.03
CA LEU A 360 -6.78 31.56 -21.39
C LEU A 360 -6.13 32.25 -22.60
N GLY A 361 -6.84 33.15 -23.28
CA GLY A 361 -6.34 33.92 -24.40
C GLY A 361 -6.54 33.28 -25.78
N ARG A 362 -6.09 34.01 -26.81
CA ARG A 362 -6.38 33.69 -28.22
C ARG A 362 -5.80 32.37 -28.71
N LYS A 363 -4.55 32.05 -28.35
CA LYS A 363 -3.86 30.83 -28.83
C LYS A 363 -4.53 29.54 -28.35
N PRO A 364 -4.82 29.35 -27.04
CA PRO A 364 -5.59 28.20 -26.57
C PRO A 364 -6.97 28.07 -27.23
N TYR A 365 -7.66 29.19 -27.46
CA TYR A 365 -8.96 29.20 -28.13
C TYR A 365 -8.90 28.75 -29.60
N GLU A 366 -7.97 29.30 -30.40
CA GLU A 366 -7.82 28.90 -31.81
C GLU A 366 -7.47 27.42 -31.93
N PHE A 367 -6.61 26.92 -31.03
CA PHE A 367 -6.26 25.51 -30.95
C PHE A 367 -7.48 24.65 -30.56
N LEU A 368 -8.24 25.05 -29.52
CA LEU A 368 -9.46 24.36 -29.11
C LEU A 368 -10.46 24.25 -30.26
N GLN A 369 -10.68 25.35 -31.01
CA GLN A 369 -11.59 25.36 -32.15
C GLN A 369 -11.15 24.39 -33.25
N SER A 370 -9.84 24.34 -33.54
CA SER A 370 -9.29 23.38 -34.50
C SER A 370 -9.55 21.93 -34.07
N VAL A 371 -9.32 21.62 -32.78
CA VAL A 371 -9.56 20.29 -32.21
C VAL A 371 -11.04 19.93 -32.22
N ILE A 372 -11.92 20.81 -31.75
CA ILE A 372 -13.37 20.59 -31.73
C ILE A 372 -13.90 20.38 -33.16
N ALA A 373 -13.46 21.18 -34.14
CA ALA A 373 -13.86 20.99 -35.53
C ALA A 373 -13.48 19.59 -36.05
N GLY A 374 -12.27 19.12 -35.72
CA GLY A 374 -11.81 17.77 -36.03
C GLY A 374 -12.65 16.68 -35.36
N LEU A 375 -12.95 16.83 -34.07
CA LEU A 375 -13.75 15.86 -33.30
C LEU A 375 -15.22 15.83 -33.73
N SER A 376 -15.85 17.00 -33.93
CA SER A 376 -17.23 17.15 -34.37
C SER A 376 -17.49 16.54 -35.75
N SER A 377 -16.46 16.49 -36.62
CA SER A 377 -16.57 15.79 -37.91
C SER A 377 -16.76 14.26 -37.76
N LYS A 378 -16.43 13.69 -36.59
CA LYS A 378 -16.51 12.26 -36.28
C LYS A 378 -17.67 11.89 -35.35
N GLY A 379 -18.34 12.88 -34.73
CA GLY A 379 -19.48 12.67 -33.83
C GLY A 379 -19.60 13.74 -32.75
N ASP A 380 -20.55 13.58 -31.83
CA ASP A 380 -20.69 14.47 -30.68
C ASP A 380 -19.61 14.18 -29.63
N TRP A 381 -18.58 15.02 -29.56
CA TRP A 381 -17.46 14.86 -28.64
C TRP A 381 -17.85 15.05 -27.16
N VAL A 382 -18.94 15.78 -26.88
CA VAL A 382 -19.45 15.95 -25.50
C VAL A 382 -19.89 14.61 -24.92
N SER A 383 -20.32 13.67 -25.77
CA SER A 383 -20.70 12.31 -25.37
C SER A 383 -19.55 11.48 -24.80
N PHE A 384 -18.29 11.89 -25.01
CA PHE A 384 -17.12 11.25 -24.40
C PHE A 384 -17.07 11.42 -22.88
N TYR A 385 -17.79 12.40 -22.33
CA TYR A 385 -17.80 12.68 -20.90
C TYR A 385 -19.10 12.22 -20.24
N GLY A 386 -19.02 11.88 -18.95
CA GLY A 386 -20.17 11.49 -18.13
C GLY A 386 -20.41 12.45 -16.96
N THR A 387 -21.27 12.06 -16.03
CA THR A 387 -21.57 12.86 -14.84
C THR A 387 -20.37 12.93 -13.89
N CYS A 388 -19.57 11.87 -13.82
CA CYS A 388 -18.34 11.83 -13.06
C CYS A 388 -17.12 11.87 -14.00
N ARG A 389 -16.02 12.48 -13.53
CA ARG A 389 -14.80 12.62 -14.36
C ARG A 389 -14.20 11.28 -14.82
N HIS A 390 -14.32 10.23 -14.01
CA HIS A 390 -13.88 8.88 -14.40
C HIS A 390 -14.81 8.15 -15.40
N ASP A 391 -15.96 8.73 -15.74
CA ASP A 391 -16.85 8.23 -16.80
C ASP A 391 -16.35 8.62 -18.19
N TRP A 392 -15.31 9.45 -18.28
CA TRP A 392 -14.66 9.84 -19.51
C TRP A 392 -14.23 8.64 -20.37
N GLN A 393 -14.51 8.70 -21.67
CA GLN A 393 -14.32 7.64 -22.65
C GLN A 393 -13.31 8.08 -23.74
N PRO A 394 -12.00 8.10 -23.47
CA PRO A 394 -11.00 8.64 -24.39
C PRO A 394 -10.92 7.94 -25.75
N PHE A 395 -11.23 6.64 -25.83
CA PHE A 395 -10.96 5.83 -27.03
C PHE A 395 -12.23 5.25 -27.69
N GLY A 396 -13.41 5.58 -27.18
CA GLY A 396 -14.63 4.81 -27.43
C GLY A 396 -14.58 3.40 -26.81
N GLY A 397 -15.75 2.81 -26.57
CA GLY A 397 -15.85 1.44 -26.03
C GLY A 397 -15.70 1.31 -24.51
N GLY A 398 -16.02 2.35 -23.73
CA GLY A 398 -16.08 2.31 -22.27
C GLY A 398 -15.27 3.41 -21.58
N SER A 399 -15.59 3.64 -20.32
CA SER A 399 -14.97 4.69 -19.50
C SER A 399 -13.59 4.32 -18.96
N VAL A 400 -12.84 5.32 -18.53
CA VAL A 400 -11.58 5.14 -17.78
C VAL A 400 -11.81 4.27 -16.54
N LYS A 401 -12.92 4.46 -15.82
CA LYS A 401 -13.30 3.60 -14.71
C LYS A 401 -13.38 2.12 -15.14
N ALA A 402 -14.12 1.82 -16.20
CA ALA A 402 -14.27 0.46 -16.70
C ALA A 402 -12.93 -0.15 -17.16
N LEU A 403 -12.07 0.65 -17.82
CA LEU A 403 -10.72 0.21 -18.23
C LEU A 403 -9.85 -0.15 -17.02
N LEU A 404 -9.86 0.65 -15.96
CA LEU A 404 -9.11 0.38 -14.74
C LEU A 404 -9.64 -0.85 -14.00
N GLU A 405 -10.96 -1.02 -13.91
CA GLU A 405 -11.60 -2.20 -13.31
C GLU A 405 -11.25 -3.47 -14.08
N GLU A 406 -11.33 -3.45 -15.42
CA GLU A 406 -10.92 -4.56 -16.31
C GLU A 406 -9.45 -4.96 -16.09
N LEU A 407 -8.55 -3.97 -16.01
CA LEU A 407 -7.13 -4.18 -15.80
C LEU A 407 -6.81 -4.74 -14.42
N VAL A 408 -7.44 -4.20 -13.37
CA VAL A 408 -7.27 -4.69 -12.00
C VAL A 408 -7.79 -6.11 -11.86
N ALA A 409 -8.94 -6.44 -12.45
CA ALA A 409 -9.44 -7.82 -12.50
C ALA A 409 -8.43 -8.74 -13.19
N THR A 410 -7.91 -8.33 -14.36
CA THR A 410 -6.87 -9.08 -15.08
C THR A 410 -5.61 -9.29 -14.23
N ILE A 411 -5.22 -8.29 -13.42
CA ILE A 411 -4.05 -8.35 -12.56
C ILE A 411 -4.28 -9.28 -11.36
N ASN A 412 -5.45 -9.21 -10.74
CA ASN A 412 -5.78 -10.01 -9.56
C ASN A 412 -6.00 -11.49 -9.93
N GLU A 413 -6.49 -11.78 -11.13
CA GLU A 413 -6.81 -13.15 -11.58
C GLU A 413 -5.64 -13.85 -12.32
N GLN A 414 -4.42 -13.31 -12.22
CA GLN A 414 -3.26 -13.86 -12.90
C GLN A 414 -2.93 -15.28 -12.44
N ARG A 415 -2.91 -16.24 -13.37
CA ARG A 415 -2.46 -17.61 -13.10
C ARG A 415 -0.95 -17.72 -12.86
N VAL A 416 -0.17 -16.89 -13.57
CA VAL A 416 1.28 -16.81 -13.44
C VAL A 416 1.61 -15.38 -13.07
N VAL A 417 2.08 -15.16 -11.84
CA VAL A 417 2.40 -13.84 -11.31
C VAL A 417 3.85 -13.50 -11.65
N PRO A 418 4.11 -12.45 -12.47
CA PRO A 418 5.46 -12.00 -12.75
C PRO A 418 6.18 -11.56 -11.47
N LYS A 419 7.51 -11.75 -11.41
CA LYS A 419 8.33 -11.33 -10.25
C LYS A 419 8.09 -9.88 -9.84
N ARG A 420 7.93 -8.97 -10.82
CA ARG A 420 7.58 -7.56 -10.58
C ARG A 420 6.28 -7.42 -9.79
N ASP A 421 5.21 -8.06 -10.26
CA ASP A 421 3.89 -7.99 -9.60
C ASP A 421 3.95 -8.64 -8.22
N GLN A 422 4.69 -9.75 -8.06
CA GLN A 422 4.92 -10.38 -6.76
C GLN A 422 5.64 -9.45 -5.79
N SER A 423 6.68 -8.73 -6.24
CA SER A 423 7.43 -7.79 -5.42
C SER A 423 6.61 -6.55 -5.06
N ALA A 424 5.82 -6.02 -6.01
CA ALA A 424 5.01 -4.83 -5.79
C ALA A 424 3.78 -5.12 -4.92
N LEU A 425 3.11 -6.25 -5.12
CA LEU A 425 1.84 -6.57 -4.46
C LEU A 425 2.01 -7.44 -3.23
N LEU A 426 3.14 -8.12 -3.05
CA LEU A 426 3.41 -9.04 -1.95
C LEU A 426 2.29 -10.08 -1.77
N GLY A 427 1.73 -10.58 -2.88
CA GLY A 427 0.63 -11.55 -2.90
C GLY A 427 -0.77 -10.97 -2.65
N ASN A 428 -0.93 -9.65 -2.56
CA ASN A 428 -2.23 -9.01 -2.39
C ASN A 428 -2.93 -8.70 -3.72
N HIS A 429 -4.25 -8.57 -3.68
CA HIS A 429 -5.07 -8.07 -4.78
C HIS A 429 -5.28 -6.56 -4.68
N ILE A 430 -5.31 -5.90 -5.83
CA ILE A 430 -5.53 -4.46 -5.93
C ILE A 430 -7.02 -4.16 -5.79
N ARG A 431 -7.34 -3.13 -5.01
CA ARG A 431 -8.66 -2.51 -4.94
C ARG A 431 -8.58 -1.02 -5.19
N LEU A 432 -9.30 -0.54 -6.20
CA LEU A 432 -9.26 0.86 -6.60
C LEU A 432 -9.92 1.76 -5.54
N ARG A 433 -9.35 2.95 -5.35
CA ARG A 433 -9.83 4.01 -4.46
C ARG A 433 -9.95 5.31 -5.24
N TYR A 434 -11.17 5.73 -5.54
CA TYR A 434 -11.37 6.92 -6.36
C TYR A 434 -11.27 8.20 -5.52
N TYR A 435 -10.41 9.11 -5.98
CA TYR A 435 -10.26 10.46 -5.49
C TYR A 435 -10.75 11.41 -6.59
N PRO A 436 -12.01 11.89 -6.52
CA PRO A 436 -12.54 12.85 -7.48
C PRO A 436 -11.59 14.05 -7.63
N PHE A 437 -11.31 14.43 -8.87
CA PHE A 437 -10.51 15.61 -9.13
C PHE A 437 -11.38 16.85 -8.90
N GLU A 438 -11.19 17.53 -7.77
CA GLU A 438 -11.86 18.79 -7.45
C GLU A 438 -10.88 19.94 -7.65
N PRO A 439 -11.05 20.80 -8.68
CA PRO A 439 -10.03 21.77 -9.08
C PRO A 439 -9.53 22.68 -7.94
N ASP A 440 -10.42 23.06 -7.03
CA ASP A 440 -10.09 23.91 -5.89
C ASP A 440 -9.31 23.20 -4.80
N ALA A 441 -9.39 21.87 -4.70
CA ALA A 441 -8.65 21.04 -3.76
C ALA A 441 -7.19 20.85 -4.19
N PHE A 442 -6.89 20.90 -5.49
CA PHE A 442 -5.55 20.69 -6.07
C PHE A 442 -4.66 21.95 -6.03
N ARG A 443 -4.77 22.74 -4.96
CA ARG A 443 -3.91 23.89 -4.65
C ARG A 443 -3.24 23.66 -3.29
N GLN A 444 -1.96 24.03 -3.15
CA GLN A 444 -1.18 23.75 -1.94
C GLN A 444 -1.76 24.37 -0.67
N ASP A 445 -2.45 25.50 -0.80
CA ASP A 445 -3.10 26.24 0.28
C ASP A 445 -4.56 25.81 0.52
N ALA A 446 -5.09 24.87 -0.27
CA ALA A 446 -6.46 24.41 -0.12
C ALA A 446 -6.65 23.62 1.19
N PRO A 447 -7.83 23.73 1.85
CA PRO A 447 -8.16 22.93 3.03
C PRO A 447 -8.07 21.41 2.81
N ASP A 448 -8.24 20.98 1.56
CA ASP A 448 -8.18 19.59 1.11
C ASP A 448 -6.77 19.12 0.71
N TRP A 449 -5.79 20.01 0.62
CA TRP A 449 -4.43 19.64 0.23
C TRP A 449 -3.80 18.54 1.10
N PRO A 450 -3.98 18.51 2.45
CA PRO A 450 -3.48 17.42 3.28
C PRO A 450 -4.00 16.04 2.88
N LEU A 451 -5.23 15.94 2.35
CA LEU A 451 -5.79 14.68 1.85
C LEU A 451 -5.07 14.23 0.58
N LEU A 452 -4.83 15.16 -0.34
CA LEU A 452 -4.07 14.88 -1.57
C LEU A 452 -2.62 14.51 -1.25
N ALA A 453 -1.98 15.20 -0.31
CA ALA A 453 -0.63 14.87 0.15
C ALA A 453 -0.56 13.47 0.77
N ALA A 454 -1.58 13.07 1.55
CA ALA A 454 -1.69 11.73 2.11
C ALA A 454 -1.94 10.66 1.03
N MET A 455 -2.76 10.95 0.02
CA MET A 455 -2.97 10.11 -1.16
C MET A 455 -1.65 9.90 -1.92
N ARG A 456 -0.94 10.99 -2.23
CA ARG A 456 0.37 10.96 -2.89
C ARG A 456 1.39 10.11 -2.13
N GLY A 457 1.48 10.30 -0.81
CA GLY A 457 2.44 9.57 0.03
C GLY A 457 2.24 8.04 0.00
N ARG A 458 0.99 7.59 -0.15
CA ARG A 458 0.63 6.16 -0.30
C ARG A 458 0.83 5.60 -1.71
N GLY A 459 1.13 6.46 -2.68
CA GLY A 459 1.15 6.09 -4.09
C GLY A 459 -0.22 6.23 -4.74
N CYS A 460 -0.22 6.81 -5.92
CA CYS A 460 -1.45 7.04 -6.68
C CYS A 460 -1.22 7.09 -8.18
N LEU A 461 -2.31 6.91 -8.92
CA LEU A 461 -2.42 7.10 -10.35
C LEU A 461 -3.26 8.33 -10.68
N VAL A 462 -2.81 9.18 -11.60
CA VAL A 462 -3.62 10.26 -12.17
C VAL A 462 -3.68 10.11 -13.68
N LEU A 463 -4.90 10.07 -14.22
CA LEU A 463 -5.13 10.08 -15.67
C LEU A 463 -5.63 11.46 -16.08
N VAL A 464 -5.01 12.02 -17.11
CA VAL A 464 -5.26 13.39 -17.56
C VAL A 464 -5.82 13.37 -18.97
N ASP A 465 -6.98 13.98 -19.15
CA ASP A 465 -7.51 14.33 -20.46
C ASP A 465 -6.87 15.63 -20.94
N GLU A 466 -6.13 15.55 -22.02
CA GLU A 466 -5.44 16.69 -22.61
C GLU A 466 -6.43 17.77 -23.02
N LEU A 467 -7.57 17.44 -23.65
CA LEU A 467 -8.55 18.44 -24.07
C LEU A 467 -9.12 19.20 -22.87
N SER A 468 -9.36 18.51 -21.75
CA SER A 468 -9.85 19.11 -20.51
C SER A 468 -8.89 20.13 -19.90
N THR A 469 -7.59 20.07 -20.22
CA THR A 469 -6.61 21.08 -19.76
C THR A 469 -6.84 22.47 -20.36
N LEU A 470 -7.68 22.60 -21.39
CA LEU A 470 -8.10 23.87 -21.96
C LEU A 470 -9.38 24.44 -21.33
N HIS A 471 -10.03 23.68 -20.45
CA HIS A 471 -11.17 24.20 -19.72
C HIS A 471 -10.69 25.22 -18.66
N PRO A 472 -11.22 26.45 -18.60
CA PRO A 472 -10.71 27.49 -17.69
C PRO A 472 -10.66 27.08 -16.21
N ALA A 473 -11.65 26.32 -15.75
CA ALA A 473 -11.67 25.80 -14.38
C ALA A 473 -10.62 24.71 -14.08
N LEU A 474 -10.09 24.04 -15.11
CA LEU A 474 -9.15 22.91 -14.98
C LEU A 474 -7.72 23.29 -15.38
N HIS A 475 -7.56 24.31 -16.24
CA HIS A 475 -6.27 24.73 -16.74
C HIS A 475 -5.29 25.06 -15.61
N GLY A 476 -4.11 24.44 -15.67
CA GLY A 476 -3.02 24.59 -14.69
C GLY A 476 -3.31 24.01 -13.30
N LYS A 477 -4.53 23.50 -13.04
CA LYS A 477 -4.89 22.92 -11.74
C LYS A 477 -4.19 21.57 -11.58
N GLY A 478 -3.64 21.35 -10.39
CA GLY A 478 -2.89 20.12 -10.11
C GLY A 478 -1.49 20.06 -10.70
N ASN A 479 -0.99 21.06 -11.44
CA ASN A 479 0.38 21.05 -11.99
C ASN A 479 1.45 20.72 -10.95
N VAL A 480 1.32 21.28 -9.74
CA VAL A 480 2.21 21.01 -8.61
C VAL A 480 2.10 19.56 -8.12
N PHE A 481 0.90 19.01 -8.13
CA PHE A 481 0.68 17.62 -7.72
C PHE A 481 1.24 16.65 -8.76
N LEU A 482 0.98 16.93 -10.04
CA LEU A 482 1.41 16.13 -11.19
C LEU A 482 2.93 16.19 -11.44
N SER A 483 3.62 17.23 -10.95
CA SER A 483 5.08 17.33 -11.10
C SER A 483 5.86 16.43 -10.12
N ASP A 484 5.18 15.90 -9.10
CA ASP A 484 5.82 15.09 -8.06
C ASP A 484 6.10 13.65 -8.55
N PRO A 485 7.34 13.14 -8.43
CA PRO A 485 7.70 11.81 -8.91
C PRO A 485 7.01 10.66 -8.16
N ALA A 486 6.44 10.91 -6.97
CA ALA A 486 5.62 9.93 -6.26
C ALA A 486 4.25 9.69 -6.94
N VAL A 487 3.81 10.61 -7.81
CA VAL A 487 2.55 10.50 -8.56
C VAL A 487 2.80 9.76 -9.87
N THR A 488 2.15 8.63 -10.06
CA THR A 488 2.10 7.95 -11.37
C THR A 488 1.08 8.63 -12.24
N VAL A 489 1.43 9.03 -13.46
CA VAL A 489 0.61 9.89 -14.31
C VAL A 489 0.71 9.51 -15.77
N ALA A 490 -0.42 9.55 -16.47
CA ALA A 490 -0.45 9.53 -17.92
C ALA A 490 -1.42 10.55 -18.50
N THR A 491 -1.02 11.21 -19.57
CA THR A 491 -1.96 11.97 -20.41
C THR A 491 -2.52 11.03 -21.49
N LEU A 492 -3.85 11.02 -21.63
CA LEU A 492 -4.53 10.27 -22.69
C LEU A 492 -5.11 11.29 -23.67
N SER A 493 -4.91 11.00 -24.95
CA SER A 493 -5.45 11.80 -26.04
C SER A 493 -6.59 11.01 -26.68
N GLY A 494 -7.82 11.53 -26.58
CA GLY A 494 -8.91 11.08 -27.44
C GLY A 494 -8.80 11.61 -28.87
N LEU A 495 -7.74 12.38 -29.16
CA LEU A 495 -7.49 12.96 -30.46
C LEU A 495 -6.89 11.90 -31.39
N ASP A 496 -7.39 11.88 -32.62
CA ASP A 496 -6.73 11.12 -33.69
C ASP A 496 -5.31 11.69 -33.88
N PRO A 497 -4.27 10.85 -33.91
CA PRO A 497 -2.90 11.31 -34.17
C PRO A 497 -2.74 12.05 -35.49
N ALA A 498 -3.64 11.81 -36.46
CA ALA A 498 -3.72 12.58 -37.70
C ALA A 498 -4.26 14.00 -37.52
N VAL A 499 -4.97 14.27 -36.42
CA VAL A 499 -5.50 15.59 -36.04
C VAL A 499 -4.50 16.34 -35.15
N CYS A 500 -3.83 15.66 -34.23
CA CYS A 500 -2.78 16.25 -33.39
C CYS A 500 -1.66 15.23 -33.15
N SER A 501 -0.48 15.47 -33.73
CA SER A 501 0.68 14.59 -33.54
C SER A 501 1.30 14.77 -32.15
N LEU A 502 2.07 13.79 -31.67
CA LEU A 502 2.81 13.90 -30.40
C LEU A 502 3.74 15.12 -30.39
N GLU A 503 4.46 15.37 -31.48
CA GLU A 503 5.36 16.51 -31.62
C GLU A 503 4.59 17.84 -31.55
N SER A 504 3.45 17.91 -32.25
CA SER A 504 2.54 19.06 -32.16
C SER A 504 2.00 19.27 -30.75
N LEU A 505 1.78 18.19 -30.00
CA LEU A 505 1.23 18.24 -28.64
C LEU A 505 2.27 18.74 -27.62
N VAL A 506 3.53 18.35 -27.77
CA VAL A 506 4.65 18.83 -26.93
C VAL A 506 4.83 20.35 -27.04
N ASP A 507 4.54 20.92 -28.20
CA ASP A 507 4.62 22.37 -28.43
C ASP A 507 3.26 23.08 -28.37
N SER A 508 2.19 22.36 -28.02
CA SER A 508 0.82 22.89 -28.01
C SER A 508 0.47 23.63 -26.71
N PRO A 509 -0.62 24.43 -26.70
CA PRO A 509 -1.21 24.93 -25.46
C PRO A 509 -1.74 23.86 -24.50
N LEU A 510 -1.87 22.60 -24.93
CA LEU A 510 -2.21 21.45 -24.07
C LEU A 510 -1.03 20.99 -23.21
N ARG A 511 0.17 21.50 -23.50
CA ARG A 511 1.40 21.07 -22.86
C ARG A 511 1.34 21.36 -21.35
N ILE A 512 1.50 20.30 -20.56
CA ILE A 512 1.81 20.43 -19.14
C ILE A 512 3.34 20.37 -19.00
N ASP A 513 3.99 21.53 -18.92
CA ASP A 513 5.45 21.67 -18.90
C ASP A 513 6.16 20.70 -17.96
N MET A 514 5.61 20.52 -16.76
CA MET A 514 6.15 19.62 -15.74
C MET A 514 6.09 18.14 -16.14
N LEU A 515 5.04 17.71 -16.84
CA LEU A 515 4.93 16.33 -17.33
C LEU A 515 5.88 16.10 -18.51
N VAL A 516 6.03 17.10 -19.39
CA VAL A 516 7.02 17.05 -20.48
C VAL A 516 8.44 16.94 -19.93
N ASP A 517 8.77 17.68 -18.87
CA ASP A 517 10.06 17.56 -18.19
C ASP A 517 10.27 16.17 -17.58
N ARG A 518 9.27 15.64 -16.85
CA ARG A 518 9.31 14.28 -16.29
C ARG A 518 9.54 13.22 -17.37
N PHE A 519 8.79 13.30 -18.46
CA PHE A 519 8.87 12.34 -19.56
C PHE A 519 10.17 12.46 -20.36
N SER A 520 10.48 13.66 -20.87
CA SER A 520 11.52 13.87 -21.88
C SER A 520 12.91 14.09 -21.28
N ASN A 521 13.00 14.79 -20.14
CA ASN A 521 14.29 15.14 -19.54
C ASN A 521 14.68 14.16 -18.45
N LYS A 522 13.75 13.79 -17.56
CA LYS A 522 14.00 12.90 -16.42
C LYS A 522 13.81 11.42 -16.74
N LEU A 523 13.18 11.09 -17.87
CA LEU A 523 12.89 9.71 -18.29
C LEU A 523 12.18 8.93 -17.18
N ASP A 524 11.21 9.58 -16.54
CA ASP A 524 10.45 9.02 -15.43
C ASP A 524 9.51 7.91 -15.93
N PRO A 525 9.72 6.63 -15.55
CA PRO A 525 8.90 5.51 -16.03
C PRO A 525 7.44 5.59 -15.57
N ARG A 526 7.14 6.46 -14.60
CA ARG A 526 5.78 6.68 -14.06
C ARG A 526 5.05 7.83 -14.75
N CYS A 527 5.69 8.51 -15.69
CA CYS A 527 5.10 9.57 -16.49
C CYS A 527 5.02 9.10 -17.94
N GLU A 528 3.83 9.11 -18.53
CA GLU A 528 3.62 8.79 -19.95
C GLU A 528 2.77 9.87 -20.61
N LEU A 529 3.03 10.16 -21.89
CA LEU A 529 2.39 11.26 -22.61
C LEU A 529 1.64 10.78 -23.86
N ALA A 530 0.54 11.48 -24.15
CA ALA A 530 -0.30 11.36 -25.34
C ALA A 530 -0.59 9.91 -25.74
N ILE A 531 -1.07 9.12 -24.78
CA ILE A 531 -1.56 7.79 -25.08
C ILE A 531 -2.85 7.92 -25.89
N ASN A 532 -2.77 7.55 -27.16
CA ASN A 532 -3.80 7.81 -28.17
C ASN A 532 -4.60 6.57 -28.59
N SER A 533 -4.44 5.44 -27.90
CA SER A 533 -5.23 4.24 -28.16
C SER A 533 -5.40 3.40 -26.91
N ARG A 534 -6.55 2.70 -26.86
CA ARG A 534 -6.87 1.77 -25.75
C ARG A 534 -5.81 0.70 -25.58
N ALA A 535 -5.24 0.17 -26.66
CA ALA A 535 -4.21 -0.87 -26.59
C ALA A 535 -2.93 -0.37 -25.91
N ARG A 536 -2.47 0.85 -26.25
CA ARG A 536 -1.31 1.47 -25.59
C ARG A 536 -1.60 1.79 -24.12
N ALA A 537 -2.78 2.33 -23.82
CA ALA A 537 -3.20 2.61 -22.45
C ALA A 537 -3.24 1.32 -21.62
N ARG A 538 -3.86 0.25 -22.14
CA ARG A 538 -3.92 -1.06 -21.49
C ARG A 538 -2.52 -1.61 -21.22
N ARG A 539 -1.60 -1.53 -22.19
CA ARG A 539 -0.21 -1.99 -22.03
C ARG A 539 0.51 -1.22 -20.92
N TRP A 540 0.48 0.11 -20.96
CA TRP A 540 1.17 0.95 -19.99
C TRP A 540 0.58 0.78 -18.58
N LEU A 541 -0.74 0.89 -18.44
CA LEU A 541 -1.42 0.72 -17.15
C LEU A 541 -1.18 -0.67 -16.54
N ARG A 542 -1.18 -1.74 -17.35
CA ARG A 542 -0.88 -3.10 -16.85
C ARG A 542 0.50 -3.19 -16.19
N GLN A 543 1.46 -2.38 -16.63
CA GLN A 543 2.78 -2.28 -16.03
C GLN A 543 2.80 -1.33 -14.84
N SER A 544 2.17 -0.16 -14.96
CA SER A 544 2.27 0.91 -13.96
C SER A 544 1.38 0.72 -12.74
N LEU A 545 0.26 0.00 -12.83
CA LEU A 545 -0.70 -0.14 -11.72
C LEU A 545 -0.09 -0.76 -10.45
N PRO A 546 0.64 -1.90 -10.50
CA PRO A 546 1.34 -2.41 -9.32
C PRO A 546 2.43 -1.46 -8.81
N GLU A 547 3.19 -0.83 -9.71
CA GLU A 547 4.29 0.08 -9.35
C GLU A 547 3.78 1.38 -8.71
N ALA A 548 2.57 1.82 -9.05
CA ALA A 548 1.95 3.01 -8.49
C ALA A 548 1.71 2.91 -6.98
N LEU A 549 1.68 1.70 -6.41
CA LEU A 549 1.53 1.46 -4.97
C LEU A 549 2.77 1.77 -4.14
N ALA A 550 3.94 1.91 -4.77
CA ALA A 550 5.20 2.15 -4.03
C ALA A 550 5.30 3.57 -3.42
N GLY A 551 4.40 4.50 -3.77
CA GLY A 551 4.30 5.80 -3.10
C GLY A 551 5.62 6.55 -2.93
N SER A 552 5.94 6.96 -1.70
CA SER A 552 7.19 7.66 -1.36
C SER A 552 8.44 6.78 -1.37
N GLU A 553 8.31 5.45 -1.39
CA GLU A 553 9.45 4.51 -1.48
C GLU A 553 9.97 4.37 -2.92
N ALA A 554 9.27 4.99 -3.87
CA ALA A 554 9.65 5.05 -5.25
C ALA A 554 10.85 5.96 -5.49
N GLN A 555 12.02 5.38 -5.69
CA GLN A 555 13.12 6.05 -6.38
C GLN A 555 12.75 6.24 -7.87
N GLY A 556 12.01 7.33 -8.16
CA GLY A 556 11.42 7.61 -9.47
C GLY A 556 12.12 8.66 -10.33
N ALA A 557 12.91 9.56 -9.73
CA ALA A 557 13.63 10.59 -10.47
C ALA A 557 15.08 10.63 -10.00
N ASP A 558 15.95 9.85 -10.64
CA ASP A 558 17.39 10.11 -10.57
C ASP A 558 17.73 11.12 -11.67
N PRO A 559 18.15 12.36 -11.31
CA PRO A 559 18.57 13.37 -12.28
C PRO A 559 19.68 12.87 -13.22
N ASN A 560 20.44 11.86 -12.81
CA ASN A 560 21.61 11.35 -13.53
C ASN A 560 21.31 10.22 -14.52
N ARG A 561 20.09 9.68 -14.59
CA ARG A 561 19.74 8.57 -15.50
C ARG A 561 20.06 8.87 -16.97
N ARG A 562 19.90 10.12 -17.41
CA ARG A 562 20.21 10.54 -18.78
C ARG A 562 21.72 10.57 -19.05
N GLU A 563 22.53 10.93 -18.06
CA GLU A 563 23.98 10.84 -18.15
C GLU A 563 24.46 9.39 -18.13
N GLU A 564 23.89 8.54 -17.28
CA GLU A 564 24.20 7.11 -17.23
C GLU A 564 23.84 6.40 -18.53
N PHE A 565 22.67 6.68 -19.10
CA PHE A 565 22.26 6.15 -20.40
C PHE A 565 23.21 6.59 -21.53
N ARG A 566 23.62 7.87 -21.54
CA ARG A 566 24.61 8.37 -22.51
C ARG A 566 25.99 7.74 -22.31
N LYS A 567 26.45 7.56 -21.07
CA LYS A 567 27.71 6.87 -20.75
C LYS A 567 27.66 5.41 -21.18
N GLY A 568 26.53 4.73 -21.02
CA GLY A 568 26.31 3.35 -21.48
C GLY A 568 26.35 3.20 -23.00
N LEU A 569 25.85 4.18 -23.75
CA LEU A 569 25.94 4.21 -25.22
C LEU A 569 27.36 4.51 -25.74
N LEU A 570 28.14 5.30 -25.01
CA LEU A 570 29.51 5.68 -25.38
C LEU A 570 30.59 4.69 -24.91
N GLY A 571 30.28 3.83 -23.92
CA GLY A 571 31.20 2.79 -23.43
C GLY A 571 31.16 1.47 -24.22
N GLY A 572 30.40 1.42 -25.32
CA GLY A 572 30.28 0.25 -26.22
C GLY A 572 30.88 0.45 -27.61
N LEU A 573 31.57 1.56 -27.85
CA LEU A 573 32.47 1.79 -28.99
C LEU A 573 33.91 1.72 -28.46
#